data_AF-G2R4V9-F1
#
_entry.id   AF-G2R4V9-F1
#
_cell.length_a   1.000
_cell.length_b   1.000
_cell.length_c   1.000
_cell.angle_alpha   90.00
_cell.angle_beta   90.00
_cell.angle_gamma   90.00
#
_symmetry.space_group_name_H-M   'P 1'
#
loop_
_entity.id
_entity.type
_entity.pdbx_description
1 polymer ?
#
loop_
_entity_poly.entity_id
_entity_poly.type
_entity_poly.pdbx_seq_one_letter_code
_entity_poly.pdbx_strand_id
1 'polypeptide(L)'
;MASWAAAGGRLQFLRQVSRYLLRYATWIPPLIWFNTKPNDPDGIAVKRIVGLEGDVVRTKPPYPYEYASVPEGHVWVEGDGDLSRDSNYYGPISVRLITGRVTHILSPWDRAGRVRWWEHPLRAGVHRAA
;
A
#
# COMPACT_ATOMS: atom_id res chain seq x y z
N MET A 1 -29.68 1.16 -37.72
CA MET A 1 -29.50 -0.01 -36.82
C MET A 1 -28.02 -0.15 -36.52
N ALA A 2 -27.64 -0.08 -35.25
CA ALA A 2 -26.32 0.31 -34.79
C ALA A 2 -25.24 -0.81 -34.82
N SER A 3 -24.10 -0.43 -35.41
CA SER A 3 -22.69 -0.69 -35.08
C SER A 3 -22.24 -1.97 -34.33
N TRP A 4 -21.40 -2.75 -35.01
CA TRP A 4 -20.61 -3.88 -34.50
C TRP A 4 -19.15 -3.47 -34.18
N ALA A 5 -18.89 -2.76 -33.08
CA ALA A 5 -17.52 -2.29 -32.76
C ALA A 5 -17.03 -2.53 -31.32
N ALA A 6 -17.68 -3.38 -30.52
CA ALA A 6 -17.38 -3.47 -29.07
C ALA A 6 -16.79 -4.82 -28.57
N ALA A 7 -16.51 -5.80 -29.45
CA ALA A 7 -16.11 -7.15 -29.01
C ALA A 7 -14.57 -7.37 -28.93
N GLY A 8 -13.76 -6.63 -29.68
CA GLY A 8 -12.31 -6.88 -29.79
C GLY A 8 -11.48 -6.45 -28.57
N GLY A 9 -11.86 -5.34 -27.92
CA GLY A 9 -11.09 -4.78 -26.80
C GLY A 9 -11.19 -5.60 -25.51
N ARG A 10 -12.34 -6.22 -25.25
CA ARG A 10 -12.61 -6.97 -24.01
C ARG A 10 -11.76 -8.24 -23.91
N LEU A 11 -11.51 -8.91 -25.03
CA LEU A 11 -10.71 -10.14 -25.08
C LEU A 11 -9.20 -9.87 -24.96
N GLN A 12 -8.73 -8.76 -25.54
CA GLN A 12 -7.33 -8.33 -25.40
C GLN A 12 -7.04 -7.85 -23.98
N PHE A 13 -7.97 -7.09 -23.37
CA PHE A 13 -7.90 -6.65 -21.99
C PHE A 13 -7.80 -7.84 -21.02
N LEU A 14 -8.65 -8.87 -21.18
CA LEU A 14 -8.61 -10.07 -20.34
C LEU A 14 -7.32 -10.89 -20.54
N ARG A 15 -6.77 -10.96 -21.76
CA ARG A 15 -5.46 -11.59 -22.03
C ARG A 15 -4.28 -10.80 -21.46
N GLN A 16 -4.38 -9.48 -21.36
CA GLN A 16 -3.36 -8.63 -20.74
C GLN A 16 -3.36 -8.81 -19.22
N VAL A 17 -4.54 -8.74 -18.59
CA VAL A 17 -4.73 -8.95 -17.14
C VAL A 17 -4.27 -10.35 -16.72
N SER A 18 -4.55 -11.38 -17.53
CA SER A 18 -4.10 -12.77 -17.30
C SER A 18 -2.57 -12.92 -17.28
N ARG A 19 -1.83 -12.24 -18.16
CA ARG A 19 -0.36 -12.32 -18.22
C ARG A 19 0.32 -11.56 -17.08
N TYR A 20 -0.28 -10.49 -16.56
CA TYR A 20 0.26 -9.76 -15.42
C TYR A 20 -0.01 -10.48 -14.09
N LEU A 21 -1.16 -11.15 -13.94
CA LEU A 21 -1.50 -11.85 -12.69
C LEU A 21 -0.66 -13.11 -12.45
N LEU A 22 -0.21 -13.80 -13.50
CA LEU A 22 0.57 -15.05 -13.36
C LEU A 22 2.05 -14.83 -13.02
N ARG A 23 2.57 -13.60 -13.12
CA ARG A 23 4.00 -13.31 -12.87
C ARG A 23 4.32 -12.81 -11.46
N TYR A 24 3.29 -12.53 -10.65
CA TYR A 24 3.43 -12.04 -9.27
C TYR A 24 2.83 -12.99 -8.23
N ALA A 25 2.74 -14.28 -8.57
CA ALA A 25 2.34 -15.34 -7.64
C ALA A 25 3.50 -15.70 -6.70
N THR A 26 3.95 -14.77 -5.87
CA THR A 26 4.84 -15.04 -4.73
C THR A 26 4.47 -14.14 -3.54
N TRP A 27 3.57 -14.67 -2.70
CA TRP A 27 3.56 -14.54 -1.24
C TRP A 27 3.67 -13.13 -0.62
N ILE A 28 2.62 -12.29 -0.69
CA ILE A 28 2.46 -11.13 0.21
C ILE A 28 0.96 -10.90 0.54
N PRO A 29 0.55 -10.82 1.82
CA PRO A 29 -0.83 -10.47 2.22
C PRO A 29 -1.16 -8.98 1.94
N PRO A 30 -2.44 -8.63 1.74
CA PRO A 30 -2.82 -7.44 0.98
C PRO A 30 -2.83 -6.17 1.84
N LEU A 31 -2.46 -5.08 1.20
CA LEU A 31 -1.90 -3.90 1.83
C LEU A 31 -2.63 -2.67 1.21
N ILE A 32 -2.52 -1.44 1.71
CA ILE A 32 -3.27 -0.25 1.23
C ILE A 32 -2.68 0.32 -0.08
N TRP A 33 -3.52 0.77 -1.02
CA TRP A 33 -3.12 1.29 -2.36
C TRP A 33 -2.46 2.68 -2.27
N PHE A 34 -1.19 2.78 -2.65
CA PHE A 34 -0.48 4.03 -2.87
C PHE A 34 -0.17 4.18 -4.36
N ASN A 35 -0.46 5.35 -4.91
CA ASN A 35 0.23 5.79 -6.10
C ASN A 35 1.52 6.47 -5.66
N THR A 36 2.59 6.24 -6.41
CA THR A 36 3.92 6.84 -6.30
C THR A 36 4.84 6.24 -5.25
N LYS A 37 5.74 5.39 -5.73
CA LYS A 37 7.12 5.51 -5.28
C LYS A 37 7.61 6.89 -5.74
N PRO A 38 8.27 7.70 -4.90
CA PRO A 38 8.86 8.97 -5.34
C PRO A 38 9.83 8.82 -6.53
N ASN A 39 10.39 7.63 -6.72
CA ASN A 39 11.38 7.29 -7.75
C ASN A 39 10.83 6.47 -8.94
N ASP A 40 9.53 6.18 -8.97
CA ASP A 40 8.88 5.37 -10.01
C ASP A 40 7.37 5.72 -10.04
N PRO A 41 7.00 6.77 -10.80
CA PRO A 41 5.66 7.36 -10.79
C PRO A 41 4.58 6.45 -11.37
N ASP A 42 4.96 5.43 -12.16
CA ASP A 42 4.04 4.41 -12.69
C ASP A 42 3.92 3.18 -11.76
N GLY A 43 4.77 3.10 -10.74
CA GLY A 43 4.82 2.02 -9.78
C GLY A 43 3.72 2.12 -8.72
N ILE A 44 2.76 1.18 -8.77
CA ILE A 44 1.78 1.02 -7.69
C ILE A 44 2.47 0.29 -6.53
N ALA A 45 2.50 0.95 -5.38
CA ALA A 45 2.98 0.37 -4.15
C ALA A 45 1.83 0.21 -3.19
N VAL A 46 1.98 -0.77 -2.34
CA VAL A 46 0.99 -1.07 -1.35
C VAL A 46 1.71 -1.02 -0.01
N LYS A 47 1.22 -0.25 0.99
CA LYS A 47 1.86 -0.08 2.33
C LYS A 47 0.83 -0.06 3.47
N ARG A 48 1.27 -0.07 4.73
CA ARG A 48 0.43 0.10 5.91
C ARG A 48 0.69 1.48 6.49
N ILE A 49 -0.37 2.22 6.81
CA ILE A 49 -0.23 3.48 7.56
C ILE A 49 0.07 3.11 9.01
N VAL A 50 1.20 3.61 9.52
CA VAL A 50 1.69 3.38 10.88
C VAL A 50 1.55 4.63 11.74
N GLY A 51 1.79 5.81 11.18
CA GLY A 51 1.63 7.10 11.87
C GLY A 51 0.82 8.09 11.03
N LEU A 52 0.00 8.89 11.71
CA LEU A 52 -0.76 10.01 11.17
C LEU A 52 -0.08 11.34 11.50
N GLU A 53 -0.59 12.43 10.93
CA GLU A 53 -0.12 13.78 11.26
C GLU A 53 -0.05 14.02 12.77
N GLY A 54 1.04 14.64 13.21
CA GLY A 54 1.33 14.88 14.62
C GLY A 54 1.94 13.68 15.36
N ASP A 55 1.79 12.45 14.88
CA ASP A 55 2.37 11.28 15.55
C ASP A 55 3.90 11.33 15.56
N VAL A 56 4.49 10.76 16.61
CA VAL A 56 5.92 10.43 16.68
C VAL A 56 6.06 8.92 16.54
N VAL A 57 6.74 8.48 15.49
CA VAL A 57 6.94 7.07 15.19
C VAL A 57 8.38 6.67 15.49
N ARG A 58 8.56 5.49 16.08
CA ARG A 58 9.86 4.83 16.16
C ARG A 58 10.21 4.22 14.81
N THR A 59 11.32 4.66 14.23
CA THR A 59 11.76 4.26 12.89
C THR A 59 12.57 2.96 12.92
N LYS A 60 12.88 2.46 11.73
CA LYS A 60 13.79 1.34 11.48
C LYS A 60 14.93 1.80 10.58
N PRO A 61 16.10 1.14 10.62
CA PRO A 61 17.12 1.34 9.59
C PRO A 61 16.52 1.14 8.19
N PRO A 62 16.92 1.96 7.19
CA PRO A 62 18.07 2.86 7.19
C PRO A 62 17.76 4.30 7.61
N TYR A 63 16.61 4.58 8.22
CA TYR A 63 16.28 5.96 8.60
C TYR A 63 17.31 6.51 9.61
N PRO A 64 17.81 7.74 9.45
CA PRO A 64 18.96 8.23 10.20
C PRO A 64 18.68 8.49 11.69
N TYR A 65 17.42 8.64 12.08
CA TYR A 65 17.00 8.98 13.44
C TYR A 65 16.10 7.91 14.02
N GLU A 66 16.22 7.57 15.31
CA GLU A 66 15.38 6.55 15.97
C GLU A 66 13.89 6.94 16.00
N TYR A 67 13.58 8.23 15.96
CA TYR A 67 12.23 8.76 15.96
C TYR A 67 12.02 9.75 14.82
N ALA A 68 10.82 9.74 14.25
CA ALA A 68 10.38 10.72 13.27
C ALA A 68 9.03 11.29 13.69
N SER A 69 8.89 12.61 13.64
CA SER A 69 7.61 13.29 13.73
C SER A 69 6.94 13.30 12.35
N VAL A 70 5.64 13.03 12.30
CA VAL A 70 4.85 13.06 11.07
C VAL A 70 4.29 14.47 10.87
N PRO A 71 4.67 15.20 9.81
CA PRO A 71 4.14 16.54 9.55
C PRO A 71 2.64 16.55 9.24
N GLU A 72 2.03 17.73 9.33
CA GLU A 72 0.64 17.95 8.88
C GLU A 72 0.45 17.53 7.42
N GLY A 73 -0.67 16.88 7.11
CA GLY A 73 -0.97 16.39 5.76
C GLY A 73 -0.06 15.27 5.27
N HIS A 74 0.70 14.63 6.16
CA HIS A 74 1.56 13.49 5.85
C HIS A 74 1.18 12.26 6.68
N VAL A 75 1.65 11.10 6.23
CA VAL A 75 1.54 9.82 6.92
C VAL A 75 2.88 9.10 6.90
N TRP A 76 3.14 8.33 7.96
CA TRP A 76 4.22 7.35 7.97
C TRP A 76 3.67 6.00 7.55
N VAL A 77 4.29 5.41 6.54
CA VAL A 77 3.90 4.11 5.98
C VAL A 77 5.03 3.10 6.01
N GLU A 78 4.71 1.84 6.29
CA GLU A 78 5.65 0.71 6.31
C GLU A 78 5.10 -0.47 5.50
N GLY A 79 5.97 -1.25 4.88
CA GLY A 79 5.56 -2.50 4.24
C GLY A 79 5.68 -3.70 5.17
N ASP A 80 4.88 -4.74 4.89
CA ASP A 80 4.89 -5.99 5.67
C ASP A 80 6.04 -6.95 5.27
N GLY A 81 6.94 -6.56 4.33
CA GLY A 81 8.05 -7.41 3.87
C GLY A 81 9.42 -6.75 4.07
N ASP A 82 10.45 -7.56 4.33
CA ASP A 82 11.80 -7.11 4.73
C ASP A 82 12.53 -6.24 3.68
N LEU A 83 12.19 -6.41 2.41
CA LEU A 83 12.77 -5.66 1.28
C LEU A 83 11.87 -4.51 0.81
N SER A 84 10.90 -4.13 1.62
CA SER A 84 10.00 -3.02 1.34
C SER A 84 10.74 -1.68 1.37
N ARG A 85 10.75 -0.96 0.24
CA ARG A 85 10.99 0.49 0.28
C ARG A 85 9.76 1.19 0.84
N ASP A 86 9.91 1.79 2.00
CA ASP A 86 8.86 2.50 2.73
C ASP A 86 9.38 3.78 3.42
N SER A 87 8.65 4.34 4.38
CA SER A 87 9.00 5.62 5.01
C SER A 87 10.33 5.58 5.76
N ASN A 88 10.82 4.39 6.13
CA ASN A 88 12.16 4.24 6.69
C ASN A 88 13.26 4.58 5.67
N TYR A 89 12.94 4.63 4.37
CA TYR A 89 13.86 5.02 3.30
C TYR A 89 13.65 6.46 2.82
N TYR A 90 12.40 6.89 2.66
CA TYR A 90 12.06 8.18 2.04
C TYR A 90 11.38 9.19 2.98
N GLY A 91 11.11 8.81 4.24
CA GLY A 91 10.42 9.64 5.22
C GLY A 91 8.88 9.64 5.08
N PRO A 92 8.20 10.56 5.76
CA PRO A 92 6.74 10.70 5.66
C PRO A 92 6.32 11.04 4.23
N ILE A 93 5.14 10.57 3.81
CA ILE A 93 4.57 10.86 2.49
C ILE A 93 3.27 11.63 2.59
N SER A 94 2.98 12.45 1.58
CA SER A 94 1.73 13.22 1.55
C SER A 94 0.52 12.30 1.47
N VAL A 95 -0.53 12.62 2.23
CA VAL A 95 -1.83 11.92 2.16
C VAL A 95 -2.44 11.94 0.76
N ARG A 96 -2.09 12.92 -0.07
CA ARG A 96 -2.58 13.05 -1.46
C ARG A 96 -2.10 11.94 -2.38
N LEU A 97 -1.08 11.18 -1.98
CA LEU A 97 -0.57 10.02 -2.72
C LEU A 97 -1.40 8.74 -2.47
N ILE A 98 -2.28 8.77 -1.47
CA ILE A 98 -3.19 7.66 -1.17
C ILE A 98 -4.34 7.68 -2.18
N THR A 99 -4.50 6.60 -2.93
CA THR A 99 -5.55 6.46 -3.95
C THR A 99 -6.67 5.53 -3.53
N GLY A 100 -6.50 4.75 -2.46
CA GLY A 100 -7.54 3.87 -1.99
C GLY A 100 -7.21 3.17 -0.69
N ARG A 101 -8.23 2.51 -0.14
CA ARG A 101 -8.14 1.69 1.07
C ARG A 101 -8.48 0.25 0.73
N VAL A 102 -7.68 -0.70 1.21
CA VAL A 102 -8.06 -2.10 1.10
C VAL A 102 -9.23 -2.41 2.02
N THR A 103 -10.12 -3.27 1.57
CA THR A 103 -11.34 -3.62 2.32
C THR A 103 -11.54 -5.13 2.39
N HIS A 104 -11.07 -5.89 1.39
CA HIS A 104 -11.29 -7.32 1.27
C HIS A 104 -10.02 -8.04 0.83
N ILE A 105 -9.79 -9.22 1.42
CA ILE A 105 -8.87 -10.23 0.93
C ILE A 105 -9.68 -11.14 0.00
N LEU A 106 -9.19 -11.37 -1.22
CA LEU A 106 -9.85 -12.26 -2.17
C LEU A 106 -9.26 -13.68 -2.15
N SER A 107 -8.00 -13.82 -1.73
CA SER A 107 -7.25 -15.08 -1.74
C SER A 107 -6.10 -15.00 -0.72
N PRO A 108 -5.68 -16.11 -0.11
CA PRO A 108 -6.23 -17.48 -0.21
C PRO A 108 -7.61 -17.61 0.47
N TRP A 109 -8.40 -18.61 0.07
CA TRP A 109 -9.83 -18.73 0.44
C TRP A 109 -10.07 -18.82 1.95
N ASP A 110 -9.13 -19.37 2.71
CA ASP A 110 -9.13 -19.44 4.17
C ASP A 110 -9.03 -18.06 4.84
N ARG A 111 -8.51 -17.06 4.11
CA ARG A 111 -8.40 -15.66 4.56
C ARG A 111 -9.31 -14.72 3.79
N ALA A 112 -10.10 -15.23 2.85
CA ALA A 112 -10.97 -14.41 2.02
C ALA A 112 -12.08 -13.79 2.87
N GLY A 113 -12.37 -12.51 2.61
CA GLY A 113 -13.36 -11.75 3.35
C GLY A 113 -12.91 -10.35 3.70
N ARG A 114 -13.71 -9.66 4.51
CA ARG A 114 -13.43 -8.29 4.94
C ARG A 114 -12.18 -8.25 5.81
N VAL A 115 -11.28 -7.30 5.54
CA VAL A 115 -10.10 -7.08 6.38
C VAL A 115 -10.54 -6.59 7.76
N ARG A 116 -10.17 -7.37 8.78
CA ARG A 116 -10.42 -7.07 10.20
C ARG A 116 -9.26 -6.27 10.76
N TRP A 117 -9.26 -4.97 10.49
CA TRP A 117 -8.15 -4.06 10.84
C TRP A 117 -7.78 -4.08 12.33
N TRP A 118 -8.75 -4.38 13.21
CA TRP A 118 -8.55 -4.51 14.65
C TRP A 118 -7.70 -5.72 15.06
N GLU A 119 -7.56 -6.74 14.20
CA GLU A 119 -6.67 -7.88 14.45
C GLU A 119 -5.21 -7.58 14.10
N HIS A 120 -4.97 -6.43 13.47
CA HIS A 120 -3.64 -5.99 13.06
C HIS A 120 -3.32 -4.66 13.76
N PRO A 121 -3.07 -4.68 15.08
CA PRO A 121 -2.75 -3.47 15.81
C PRO A 121 -1.49 -2.84 15.24
N LEU A 122 -1.42 -1.51 15.35
CA LEU A 122 -0.19 -0.79 15.05
C LEU A 122 0.94 -1.32 15.93
N ARG A 123 2.15 -1.35 15.39
CA ARG A 123 3.34 -1.76 16.15
C ARG A 123 3.51 -0.85 17.37
N ALA A 124 3.97 -1.43 18.48
CA ALA A 124 4.39 -0.68 19.65
C ALA A 124 5.49 0.34 19.28
N GLY A 125 5.33 1.60 19.70
CA GLY A 125 6.28 2.69 19.43
C GLY A 125 5.75 3.83 18.56
N VAL A 126 4.44 3.89 18.31
CA VAL A 126 3.76 5.09 17.80
C VAL A 126 3.18 5.84 18.98
N HIS A 127 3.70 7.03 19.24
CA HIS A 127 3.19 7.94 20.25
C HIS A 127 2.33 8.99 19.56
N ARG A 128 1.05 9.02 19.86
CA ARG A 128 0.17 10.07 19.35
C ARG A 128 0.56 11.40 19.99
N ALA A 129 0.68 12.46 19.19
CA ALA A 129 0.63 13.80 19.76
C ALA A 129 -0.74 13.97 20.44
N ALA A 130 -0.70 14.53 21.65
CA ALA A 130 -1.89 14.84 22.45
C ALA A 130 -2.72 15.96 21.80
#